data_AF-A0A947WDT1-F1
#
_entry.id   AF-A0A947WDT1-F1
#
_cell.length_a   1.000
_cell.length_b   1.000
_cell.length_c   1.000
_cell.angle_alpha   90.00
_cell.angle_beta   90.00
_cell.angle_gamma   90.00
#
_symmetry.space_group_name_H-M   'P 1'
#
loop_
_entity.id
_entity.type
_entity.pdbx_description
1 polymer ?
#
loop_
_entity_poly.entity_id
_entity_poly.type
_entity_poly.pdbx_seq_one_letter_code
_entity_poly.pdbx_strand_id
1 'polypeptide(L)'
;VTQAGAAASRAGALLNAGKVTVESITALVDQDLCNACGLCALVCPYGAITADKATKTKARVVEAACAGCGNCSATCAFQAISMRHFTDGQIMSQVDAILAQRHMEKVVVFACNWCSYAGGDTAGISRMQYPASNRLIRTMCSARVDESFVLRAFRKGAPVVLVSGCHFSDCHYIDANRQTVKRLYRLWKFLEKRDIRPERLQLEWISAAEGPKFQKTMRQMEELRRTVTADEVAHTMEVLEAEHLKKLAKQAKQAAKKGRTESGEALEV
;
A
#
# COMPACT_ATOMS: atom_id res chain seq x y z
N VAL A 1 -31.72 20.27 21.66
CA VAL A 1 -32.82 20.16 20.66
C VAL A 1 -32.32 20.35 19.22
N THR A 2 -31.60 21.43 18.89
CA THR A 2 -31.14 21.72 17.51
C THR A 2 -30.28 20.61 16.88
N GLN A 3 -29.26 20.11 17.59
CA GLN A 3 -28.40 19.01 17.10
C GLN A 3 -29.18 17.70 16.87
N ALA A 4 -30.15 17.40 17.74
CA ALA A 4 -30.99 16.21 17.61
C ALA A 4 -31.91 16.31 16.37
N GLY A 5 -32.52 17.48 16.13
CA GLY A 5 -33.32 17.72 14.93
C GLY A 5 -32.49 17.64 13.65
N ALA A 6 -31.27 18.19 13.66
CA ALA A 6 -30.36 18.09 12.51
C ALA A 6 -29.90 16.65 12.24
N ALA A 7 -29.59 15.89 13.29
CA ALA A 7 -29.24 14.47 13.17
C ALA A 7 -30.41 13.63 12.63
N ALA A 8 -31.62 13.85 13.15
CA ALA A 8 -32.84 13.19 12.68
C ALA A 8 -33.14 13.51 11.21
N SER A 9 -32.97 14.77 10.80
CA SER A 9 -33.13 15.19 9.41
C SER A 9 -32.12 14.52 8.47
N ARG A 10 -30.83 14.48 8.85
CA ARG A 10 -29.78 13.80 8.05
C ARG A 10 -30.02 12.29 7.96
N ALA A 11 -30.41 11.65 9.06
CA ALA A 11 -30.77 10.24 9.05
C ALA A 11 -32.01 9.97 8.18
N GLY A 12 -33.05 10.81 8.31
CA GLY A 12 -34.27 10.72 7.52
C GLY A 12 -34.03 10.83 6.02
N ALA A 13 -33.07 11.68 5.59
CA ALA A 13 -32.69 11.79 4.18
C ALA A 13 -32.14 10.46 3.63
N LEU A 14 -31.32 9.73 4.39
CA LEU A 14 -30.79 8.42 3.98
C LEU A 14 -31.86 7.33 3.99
N LEU A 15 -32.70 7.30 5.03
CA LEU A 15 -33.78 6.30 5.17
C LEU A 15 -34.84 6.43 4.07
N ASN A 16 -35.15 7.66 3.65
CA ASN A 16 -36.16 7.92 2.62
C ASN A 16 -35.63 7.79 1.18
N ALA A 17 -34.32 7.67 0.98
CA ALA A 17 -33.73 7.67 -0.36
C ALA A 17 -34.02 6.38 -1.17
N GLY A 18 -34.38 5.28 -0.52
CA GLY A 18 -34.63 3.97 -1.14
C GLY A 18 -33.38 3.26 -1.69
N LYS A 19 -32.33 4.02 -2.07
CA LYS A 19 -31.01 3.53 -2.44
C LYS A 19 -29.95 4.55 -2.02
N VAL A 20 -28.75 4.06 -1.68
CA VAL A 20 -27.59 4.88 -1.37
C VAL A 20 -26.41 4.48 -2.22
N THR A 21 -25.64 5.46 -2.67
CA THR A 21 -24.38 5.22 -3.37
C THR A 21 -23.27 5.06 -2.35
N VAL A 22 -22.47 4.01 -2.49
CA VAL A 22 -21.24 3.81 -1.72
C VAL A 22 -20.03 4.11 -2.58
N GLU A 23 -18.94 4.53 -1.96
CA GLU A 23 -17.68 4.75 -2.68
C GLU A 23 -17.21 3.44 -3.34
N SER A 24 -16.88 3.50 -4.63
CA SER A 24 -16.53 2.33 -5.43
C SER A 24 -15.03 1.99 -5.40
N ILE A 25 -14.31 2.33 -4.33
CA ILE A 25 -12.88 2.03 -4.14
C ILE A 25 -12.64 0.60 -3.61
N THR A 26 -13.44 -0.36 -4.10
CA THR A 26 -13.48 -1.74 -3.61
C THR A 26 -12.40 -2.62 -4.23
N ALA A 27 -12.20 -3.80 -3.62
CA ALA A 27 -11.30 -4.82 -4.13
C ALA A 27 -11.97 -5.65 -5.24
N LEU A 28 -11.21 -5.99 -6.27
CA LEU A 28 -11.58 -6.88 -7.36
C LEU A 28 -10.66 -8.09 -7.38
N VAL A 29 -11.23 -9.29 -7.51
CA VAL A 29 -10.47 -10.54 -7.58
C VAL A 29 -10.49 -11.08 -9.00
N ASP A 30 -9.30 -11.18 -9.59
CA ASP A 30 -9.05 -11.96 -10.79
C ASP A 30 -9.13 -13.47 -10.44
N GLN A 31 -10.13 -14.14 -11.01
CA GLN A 31 -10.39 -15.55 -10.71
C GLN A 31 -9.33 -16.46 -11.34
N ASP A 32 -8.66 -16.07 -12.42
CA ASP A 32 -7.69 -16.91 -13.12
C ASP A 32 -6.35 -16.94 -12.38
N LEU A 33 -6.00 -15.83 -11.73
CA LEU A 33 -4.82 -15.72 -10.87
C LEU A 33 -5.05 -16.25 -9.45
N CYS A 34 -6.30 -16.30 -8.98
CA CYS A 34 -6.60 -16.71 -7.61
C CYS A 34 -6.37 -18.22 -7.39
N ASN A 35 -5.52 -18.56 -6.41
CA ASN A 35 -5.23 -19.95 -6.04
C ASN A 35 -6.03 -20.48 -4.83
N ALA A 36 -7.05 -19.74 -4.38
CA ALA A 36 -7.88 -20.08 -3.20
C ALA A 36 -7.10 -20.28 -1.87
N CYS A 37 -5.99 -19.56 -1.65
CA CYS A 37 -5.23 -19.71 -0.39
C CYS A 37 -5.91 -19.14 0.88
N GLY A 38 -6.93 -18.29 0.74
CA GLY A 38 -7.70 -17.75 1.87
C GLY A 38 -7.07 -16.59 2.67
N LEU A 39 -5.81 -16.23 2.41
CA LEU A 39 -5.11 -15.18 3.18
C LEU A 39 -5.80 -13.82 3.12
N CYS A 40 -6.41 -13.48 1.98
CA CYS A 40 -7.13 -12.21 1.81
C CYS A 40 -8.36 -12.10 2.72
N ALA A 41 -9.10 -13.20 2.93
CA ALA A 41 -10.23 -13.27 3.86
C ALA A 41 -9.77 -13.11 5.30
N LEU A 42 -8.68 -13.78 5.69
CA LEU A 42 -8.12 -13.70 7.05
C LEU A 42 -7.70 -12.27 7.44
N VAL A 43 -7.17 -11.49 6.50
CA VAL A 43 -6.67 -10.15 6.78
C VAL A 43 -7.71 -9.04 6.55
N CYS A 44 -8.94 -9.39 6.16
CA CYS A 44 -10.00 -8.42 5.93
C CYS A 44 -10.69 -8.08 7.27
N PRO A 45 -10.53 -6.85 7.79
CA PRO A 45 -11.13 -6.49 9.09
C PRO A 45 -12.66 -6.37 9.04
N TYR A 46 -13.23 -6.26 7.83
CA TYR A 46 -14.67 -6.16 7.60
C TYR A 46 -15.35 -7.49 7.27
N GLY A 47 -14.59 -8.59 7.16
CA GLY A 47 -15.13 -9.88 6.70
C GLY A 47 -15.72 -9.82 5.28
N ALA A 48 -15.30 -8.85 4.46
CA ALA A 48 -15.87 -8.59 3.13
C ALA A 48 -15.44 -9.60 2.05
N ILE A 49 -14.62 -10.59 2.38
CA ILE A 49 -14.05 -11.55 1.41
C ILE A 49 -14.39 -12.97 1.86
N THR A 50 -15.04 -13.72 0.98
CA THR A 50 -15.24 -15.15 1.14
C THR A 50 -14.17 -15.90 0.36
N ALA A 51 -13.47 -16.83 1.01
CA ALA A 51 -12.48 -17.72 0.40
C ALA A 51 -12.27 -18.91 1.32
N ASP A 52 -12.11 -20.11 0.77
CA ASP A 52 -11.87 -21.32 1.57
C ASP A 52 -10.83 -22.20 0.90
N LYS A 53 -9.75 -22.47 1.63
CA LYS A 53 -8.63 -23.29 1.19
C LYS A 53 -8.97 -24.78 1.15
N ALA A 54 -9.81 -25.27 2.07
CA ALA A 54 -10.16 -26.69 2.17
C ALA A 54 -11.02 -27.12 0.98
N THR A 55 -12.02 -26.31 0.65
CA THR A 55 -12.92 -26.55 -0.50
C THR A 55 -12.38 -25.99 -1.82
N LYS A 56 -11.20 -25.35 -1.81
CA LYS A 56 -10.62 -24.60 -2.95
C LYS A 56 -11.56 -23.53 -3.53
N THR A 57 -12.41 -22.95 -2.69
CA THR A 57 -13.27 -21.83 -3.07
C THR A 57 -12.42 -20.58 -3.29
N LYS A 58 -12.37 -20.11 -4.55
CA LYS A 58 -11.66 -18.88 -4.93
C LYS A 58 -12.27 -17.66 -4.24
N ALA A 59 -11.44 -16.64 -4.02
CA ALA A 59 -11.84 -15.46 -3.29
C ALA A 59 -12.91 -14.65 -4.04
N ARG A 60 -13.96 -14.24 -3.34
CA ARG A 60 -14.99 -13.31 -3.82
C ARG A 60 -15.18 -12.18 -2.81
N VAL A 61 -15.35 -10.97 -3.32
CA VAL A 61 -15.53 -9.77 -2.49
C VAL A 61 -17.01 -9.42 -2.47
N VAL A 62 -17.58 -9.29 -1.27
CA VAL A 62 -18.89 -8.67 -1.08
C VAL A 62 -18.67 -7.16 -1.13
N GLU A 63 -18.88 -6.55 -2.30
CA GLU A 63 -18.54 -5.15 -2.55
C GLU A 63 -19.22 -4.20 -1.55
N ALA A 64 -20.46 -4.49 -1.16
CA ALA A 64 -21.22 -3.70 -0.19
C ALA A 64 -20.58 -3.65 1.22
N ALA A 65 -19.76 -4.65 1.58
CA ALA A 65 -19.03 -4.70 2.86
C ALA A 65 -17.58 -4.19 2.72
N CYS A 66 -17.09 -3.97 1.50
CA CYS A 66 -15.70 -3.60 1.26
C CYS A 66 -15.48 -2.10 1.46
N ALA A 67 -14.83 -1.72 2.56
CA ALA A 67 -14.49 -0.31 2.82
C ALA A 67 -13.26 0.21 2.03
N GLY A 68 -12.62 -0.61 1.19
CA GLY A 68 -11.56 -0.13 0.30
C GLY A 68 -10.16 0.07 0.91
N CYS A 69 -9.83 -0.56 2.05
CA CYS A 69 -8.55 -0.34 2.73
C CYS A 69 -7.32 -0.83 1.94
N GLY A 70 -7.48 -1.80 1.03
CA GLY A 70 -6.41 -2.29 0.17
C GLY A 70 -5.46 -3.33 0.76
N ASN A 71 -5.67 -3.75 2.01
CA ASN A 71 -4.79 -4.71 2.69
C ASN A 71 -4.75 -6.09 2.01
N CYS A 72 -5.90 -6.57 1.51
CA CYS A 72 -5.99 -7.86 0.80
C CYS A 72 -5.17 -7.85 -0.50
N SER A 73 -5.18 -6.74 -1.25
CA SER A 73 -4.38 -6.55 -2.46
C SER A 73 -2.89 -6.64 -2.14
N ALA A 74 -2.42 -5.90 -1.13
CA ALA A 74 -1.02 -5.93 -0.67
C ALA A 74 -0.60 -7.25 0.04
N THR A 75 -1.54 -8.15 0.29
CA THR A 75 -1.29 -9.46 0.91
C THR A 75 -1.28 -10.58 -0.13
N CYS A 76 -1.89 -10.37 -1.29
CA CYS A 76 -2.03 -11.40 -2.31
C CYS A 76 -0.69 -11.67 -3.01
N ALA A 77 0.00 -12.75 -2.61
CA ALA A 77 1.25 -13.17 -3.25
C ALA A 77 1.10 -13.55 -4.73
N PHE A 78 -0.13 -13.81 -5.19
CA PHE A 78 -0.48 -14.15 -6.58
C PHE A 78 -0.89 -12.93 -7.40
N GLN A 79 -0.93 -11.73 -6.78
CA GLN A 79 -1.39 -10.49 -7.41
C GLN A 79 -2.78 -10.60 -8.06
N ALA A 80 -3.62 -11.51 -7.54
CA ALA A 80 -4.97 -11.75 -8.02
C ALA A 80 -5.98 -10.69 -7.54
N ILE A 81 -5.56 -9.73 -6.72
CA ILE A 81 -6.47 -8.74 -6.14
C ILE A 81 -6.00 -7.33 -6.50
N SER A 82 -6.86 -6.58 -7.19
CA SER A 82 -6.66 -5.18 -7.53
C SER A 82 -7.64 -4.28 -6.78
N MET A 83 -7.27 -3.03 -6.55
CA MET A 83 -8.15 -2.03 -5.93
C MET A 83 -8.64 -1.05 -6.99
N ARG A 84 -9.96 -0.80 -7.06
CA ARG A 84 -10.51 0.26 -7.92
C ARG A 84 -9.95 1.63 -7.48
N HIS A 85 -9.55 2.46 -8.44
CA HIS A 85 -8.98 3.81 -8.27
C HIS A 85 -7.64 3.92 -7.50
N PHE A 86 -7.10 2.81 -6.96
CA PHE A 86 -5.79 2.74 -6.31
C PHE A 86 -5.07 1.45 -6.69
N THR A 87 -5.03 1.15 -8.00
CA THR A 87 -4.41 -0.07 -8.52
C THR A 87 -2.90 -0.07 -8.26
N ASP A 88 -2.28 -1.25 -8.27
CA ASP A 88 -0.82 -1.36 -8.17
C ASP A 88 -0.14 -0.53 -9.27
N GLY A 89 -0.65 -0.60 -10.51
CA GLY A 89 -0.11 0.15 -11.64
C GLY A 89 -0.17 1.67 -11.44
N GLN A 90 -1.27 2.19 -10.90
CA GLN A 90 -1.42 3.63 -10.62
C GLN A 90 -0.43 4.11 -9.57
N ILE A 91 -0.21 3.34 -8.50
CA ILE A 91 0.73 3.68 -7.44
C ILE A 91 2.17 3.58 -7.95
N MET A 92 2.50 2.52 -8.67
CA MET A 92 3.83 2.31 -9.26
C MET A 92 4.17 3.40 -10.28
N SER A 93 3.20 3.84 -11.08
CA SER A 93 3.39 4.95 -12.04
C SER A 93 3.69 6.27 -11.33
N GLN A 94 3.07 6.53 -10.17
CA GLN A 94 3.40 7.70 -9.35
C GLN A 94 4.83 7.62 -8.79
N VAL A 95 5.26 6.44 -8.33
CA VAL A 95 6.66 6.22 -7.90
C VAL A 95 7.63 6.53 -9.03
N ASP A 96 7.38 5.97 -10.21
CA ASP A 96 8.21 6.18 -11.39
C ASP A 96 8.27 7.65 -11.80
N ALA A 97 7.12 8.34 -11.82
CA ALA A 97 7.05 9.77 -12.14
C ALA A 97 7.77 10.64 -11.10
N ILE A 98 7.61 10.34 -9.81
CA ILE A 98 8.32 11.03 -8.73
C ILE A 98 9.82 10.86 -8.90
N LEU A 99 10.33 9.71 -9.32
CA LEU A 99 11.78 9.44 -9.36
C LEU A 99 12.41 9.62 -10.75
N ALA A 100 11.64 10.01 -11.77
CA ALA A 100 12.13 10.15 -13.15
C ALA A 100 13.28 11.17 -13.32
N GLN A 101 13.35 12.18 -12.44
CA GLN A 101 14.36 13.24 -12.49
C GLN A 101 14.82 13.61 -11.09
N ARG A 102 16.10 13.93 -10.89
CA ARG A 102 16.65 14.37 -9.61
C ARG A 102 16.21 13.47 -8.43
N HIS A 103 16.25 12.15 -8.63
CA HIS A 103 15.78 11.18 -7.62
C HIS A 103 16.52 11.34 -6.28
N MET A 104 17.80 11.72 -6.31
CA MET A 104 18.62 11.99 -5.12
C MET A 104 18.08 13.11 -4.23
N GLU A 105 17.30 14.05 -4.77
CA GLU A 105 16.73 15.18 -4.01
C GLU A 105 15.39 14.84 -3.35
N LYS A 106 14.89 13.60 -3.50
CA LYS A 106 13.50 13.25 -3.16
C LYS A 106 13.42 12.26 -2.00
N VAL A 107 12.37 12.40 -1.21
CA VAL A 107 11.90 11.39 -0.26
C VAL A 107 10.54 10.92 -0.74
N VAL A 108 10.39 9.62 -0.99
CA VAL A 108 9.09 9.06 -1.39
C VAL A 108 8.29 8.75 -0.13
N VAL A 109 7.10 9.34 -0.01
CA VAL A 109 6.25 9.17 1.18
C VAL A 109 4.95 8.51 0.80
N PHE A 110 4.67 7.30 1.28
CA PHE A 110 3.36 6.68 1.20
C PHE A 110 2.53 7.09 2.41
N ALA A 111 1.53 7.96 2.22
CA ALA A 111 0.73 8.52 3.30
C ALA A 111 -0.72 8.01 3.22
N CYS A 112 -1.23 7.46 4.34
CA CYS A 112 -2.64 7.09 4.40
C CYS A 112 -3.55 8.32 4.29
N ASN A 113 -4.66 8.19 3.57
CA ASN A 113 -5.61 9.26 3.27
C ASN A 113 -6.18 9.90 4.54
N TRP A 114 -6.56 9.08 5.51
CA TRP A 114 -7.36 9.51 6.66
C TRP A 114 -6.57 10.25 7.75
N CYS A 115 -5.30 9.91 7.93
CA CYS A 115 -4.51 10.44 9.04
C CYS A 115 -3.25 11.15 8.54
N SER A 116 -2.29 10.44 7.96
CA SER A 116 -0.99 11.03 7.61
C SER A 116 -1.08 12.06 6.48
N TYR A 117 -1.89 11.79 5.44
CA TYR A 117 -2.14 12.75 4.36
C TYR A 117 -2.85 14.00 4.92
N ALA A 118 -3.88 13.81 5.74
CA ALA A 118 -4.57 14.90 6.43
C ALA A 118 -3.67 15.66 7.43
N GLY A 119 -2.70 15.00 8.06
CA GLY A 119 -1.68 15.63 8.91
C GLY A 119 -0.77 16.55 8.09
N GLY A 120 -0.47 16.16 6.85
CA GLY A 120 0.17 17.02 5.85
C GLY A 120 -0.70 18.23 5.49
N ASP A 121 -2.00 18.04 5.28
CA ASP A 121 -2.95 19.14 5.03
C ASP A 121 -3.01 20.10 6.22
N THR A 122 -3.07 19.59 7.46
CA THR A 122 -3.04 20.38 8.69
C THR A 122 -1.74 21.20 8.79
N ALA A 123 -0.59 20.62 8.45
CA ALA A 123 0.68 21.35 8.40
C ALA A 123 0.64 22.47 7.34
N GLY A 124 0.04 22.21 6.18
CA GLY A 124 -0.14 23.18 5.10
C GLY A 124 -1.04 24.35 5.49
N ILE A 125 -2.24 24.08 6.02
CA ILE A 125 -3.20 25.09 6.51
C ILE A 125 -2.56 25.95 7.60
N SER A 126 -1.78 25.32 8.49
CA SER A 126 -1.08 25.99 9.59
C SER A 126 0.23 26.66 9.15
N ARG A 127 0.54 26.66 7.85
CA ARG A 127 1.74 27.28 7.25
C ARG A 127 3.07 26.77 7.83
N MET A 128 3.09 25.55 8.34
CA MET A 128 4.26 24.92 8.94
C MET A 128 5.27 24.56 7.85
N GLN A 129 6.39 25.29 7.81
CA GLN A 129 7.41 25.09 6.78
C GLN A 129 8.24 23.83 7.04
N TYR A 130 8.45 23.01 6.02
CA TYR A 130 9.34 21.85 6.03
C TYR A 130 10.03 21.71 4.65
N PRO A 131 11.10 20.91 4.53
CA PRO A 131 11.84 20.77 3.28
C PRO A 131 10.99 20.27 2.12
N ALA A 132 11.21 20.85 0.93
CA ALA A 132 10.49 20.53 -0.30
C ALA A 132 10.99 19.26 -1.02
N SER A 133 11.72 18.37 -0.33
CA SER A 133 12.21 17.09 -0.87
C SER A 133 11.15 15.97 -0.82
N ASN A 134 10.18 16.09 0.09
CA ASN A 134 9.15 15.06 0.31
C ASN A 134 8.13 15.04 -0.84
N ARG A 135 7.81 13.86 -1.36
CA ARG A 135 6.80 13.65 -2.41
C ARG A 135 5.83 12.57 -1.98
N LEU A 136 4.59 12.99 -1.72
CA LEU A 136 3.55 12.12 -1.17
C LEU A 136 2.85 11.34 -2.27
N ILE A 137 2.65 10.05 -2.02
CA ILE A 137 1.76 9.16 -2.74
C ILE A 137 0.64 8.79 -1.77
N ARG A 138 -0.59 9.14 -2.15
CA ARG A 138 -1.77 8.86 -1.33
C ARG A 138 -2.18 7.40 -1.45
N THR A 139 -2.32 6.72 -0.32
CA THR A 139 -2.99 5.42 -0.24
C THR A 139 -4.18 5.50 0.72
N MET A 140 -5.21 4.69 0.55
CA MET A 140 -6.35 4.74 1.49
C MET A 140 -5.94 4.32 2.90
N CYS A 141 -5.12 3.28 3.02
CA CYS A 141 -4.56 2.81 4.27
C CYS A 141 -3.03 2.64 4.12
N SER A 142 -2.28 2.67 5.22
CA SER A 142 -0.89 2.22 5.19
C SER A 142 -0.80 0.73 4.85
N ALA A 143 -1.83 -0.06 5.16
CA ALA A 143 -1.91 -1.48 4.85
C ALA A 143 -1.96 -1.77 3.33
N ARG A 144 -2.36 -0.78 2.53
CA ARG A 144 -2.33 -0.83 1.06
C ARG A 144 -0.91 -0.81 0.51
N VAL A 145 0.05 -0.28 1.26
CA VAL A 145 1.44 -0.20 0.84
C VAL A 145 2.00 -1.62 0.73
N ASP A 146 2.11 -2.07 -0.52
CA ASP A 146 2.69 -3.36 -0.87
C ASP A 146 4.22 -3.31 -0.82
N GLU A 147 4.85 -4.46 -0.57
CA GLU A 147 6.32 -4.57 -0.56
C GLU A 147 6.92 -4.14 -1.90
N SER A 148 6.26 -4.46 -3.01
CA SER A 148 6.69 -4.10 -4.35
C SER A 148 6.75 -2.59 -4.58
N PHE A 149 5.93 -1.78 -3.89
CA PHE A 149 5.94 -0.32 -4.02
C PHE A 149 7.20 0.27 -3.40
N VAL A 150 7.54 -0.18 -2.19
CA VAL A 150 8.74 0.22 -1.47
C VAL A 150 9.98 -0.21 -2.24
N LEU A 151 10.03 -1.47 -2.68
CA LEU A 151 11.15 -2.00 -3.45
C LEU A 151 11.27 -1.31 -4.83
N ARG A 152 10.16 -0.92 -5.46
CA ARG A 152 10.20 -0.13 -6.70
C ARG A 152 10.79 1.26 -6.46
N ALA A 153 10.42 1.93 -5.38
CA ALA A 153 10.97 3.23 -5.05
C ALA A 153 12.49 3.17 -4.89
N PHE A 154 13.01 2.17 -4.16
CA PHE A 154 14.46 1.96 -4.05
C PHE A 154 15.13 1.59 -5.39
N ARG A 155 14.53 0.71 -6.19
CA ARG A 155 15.03 0.37 -7.55
C ARG A 155 15.06 1.57 -8.49
N LYS A 156 14.19 2.55 -8.27
CA LYS A 156 14.16 3.81 -9.02
C LYS A 156 15.04 4.91 -8.41
N GLY A 157 15.86 4.57 -7.42
CA GLY A 157 16.88 5.46 -6.88
C GLY A 157 16.40 6.37 -5.76
N ALA A 158 15.30 6.04 -5.07
CA ALA A 158 14.90 6.76 -3.86
C ALA A 158 15.99 6.64 -2.78
N PRO A 159 16.53 7.76 -2.27
CA PRO A 159 17.44 7.74 -1.13
C PRO A 159 16.71 7.31 0.15
N VAL A 160 15.48 7.79 0.37
CA VAL A 160 14.67 7.47 1.55
C VAL A 160 13.23 7.20 1.13
N VAL A 161 12.62 6.19 1.74
CA VAL A 161 11.21 5.86 1.60
C VAL A 161 10.55 5.91 2.97
N LEU A 162 9.50 6.70 3.12
CA LEU A 162 8.69 6.77 4.33
C LEU A 162 7.34 6.14 4.08
N VAL A 163 6.91 5.23 4.96
CA VAL A 163 5.52 4.77 5.03
C VAL A 163 4.90 5.39 6.27
N SER A 164 3.73 6.00 6.11
CA SER A 164 3.04 6.63 7.22
C SER A 164 1.54 6.33 7.24
N GLY A 165 1.02 6.14 8.44
CA GLY A 165 -0.37 5.77 8.68
C GLY A 165 -0.96 6.37 9.96
N CYS A 166 -2.19 5.99 10.26
CA CYS A 166 -2.83 6.29 11.55
C CYS A 166 -2.12 5.56 12.69
N HIS A 167 -2.19 6.12 13.90
CA HIS A 167 -1.85 5.39 15.13
C HIS A 167 -2.61 4.06 15.23
N PHE A 168 -2.06 3.13 16.00
CA PHE A 168 -2.53 1.74 16.04
C PHE A 168 -4.01 1.59 16.42
N SER A 169 -4.50 2.43 17.31
CA SER A 169 -5.89 2.40 17.78
C SER A 169 -6.84 3.23 16.90
N ASP A 170 -6.30 4.02 15.98
CA ASP A 170 -7.05 5.05 15.24
C ASP A 170 -7.17 4.71 13.76
N CYS A 171 -6.92 3.46 13.38
CA CYS A 171 -7.05 3.07 11.98
C CYS A 171 -8.50 3.25 11.54
N HIS A 172 -8.71 4.07 10.51
CA HIS A 172 -10.02 4.20 9.87
C HIS A 172 -10.59 2.84 9.42
N TYR A 173 -9.71 1.88 9.15
CA TYR A 173 -10.05 0.52 8.75
C TYR A 173 -9.84 -0.51 9.87
N ILE A 174 -10.29 -0.16 11.09
CA ILE A 174 -10.26 -0.96 12.32
C ILE A 174 -8.83 -1.21 12.81
N ASP A 175 -8.12 -2.16 12.20
CA ASP A 175 -6.77 -2.55 12.61
C ASP A 175 -5.88 -2.94 11.42
N ALA A 176 -6.30 -2.59 10.19
CA ALA A 176 -5.57 -2.95 8.98
C ALA A 176 -4.09 -2.49 8.99
N ASN A 177 -3.80 -1.33 9.61
CA ASN A 177 -2.44 -0.78 9.74
C ASN A 177 -1.47 -1.72 10.49
N ARG A 178 -1.95 -2.69 11.29
CA ARG A 178 -1.11 -3.70 11.95
C ARG A 178 -0.37 -4.58 10.95
N GLN A 179 -0.94 -4.79 9.75
CA GLN A 179 -0.27 -5.55 8.69
C GLN A 179 0.93 -4.80 8.10
N THR A 180 0.88 -3.46 8.09
CA THR A 180 1.99 -2.61 7.66
C THR A 180 3.25 -2.89 8.47
N VAL A 181 3.12 -3.01 9.80
CA VAL A 181 4.26 -3.30 10.70
C VAL A 181 4.91 -4.62 10.34
N LYS A 182 4.10 -5.68 10.21
CA LYS A 182 4.59 -7.02 9.86
C LYS A 182 5.31 -7.01 8.52
N ARG A 183 4.76 -6.29 7.53
CA ARG A 183 5.32 -6.14 6.19
C ARG A 183 6.65 -5.40 6.21
N LEU A 184 6.71 -4.26 6.90
CA LEU A 184 7.93 -3.45 6.99
C LEU A 184 9.03 -4.14 7.79
N TYR A 185 8.68 -4.87 8.84
CA TYR A 185 9.64 -5.71 9.55
C TYR A 185 10.32 -6.75 8.66
N ARG A 186 9.55 -7.39 7.76
CA ARG A 186 10.12 -8.30 6.75
C ARG A 186 11.00 -7.55 5.76
N LEU A 187 10.60 -6.35 5.33
CA LEU A 187 11.40 -5.52 4.43
C LEU A 187 12.72 -5.07 5.06
N TRP A 188 12.74 -4.61 6.31
CA TRP A 188 13.99 -4.24 6.99
C TRP A 188 14.97 -5.41 7.03
N LYS A 189 14.50 -6.61 7.45
CA LYS A 189 15.33 -7.83 7.40
C LYS A 189 15.77 -8.20 5.98
N PHE A 190 14.94 -7.95 4.98
CA PHE A 190 15.26 -8.24 3.59
C PHE A 190 16.36 -7.32 3.06
N LEU A 191 16.31 -6.03 3.42
CA LEU A 191 17.30 -5.01 3.06
C LEU A 191 18.63 -5.26 3.77
N GLU A 192 18.61 -5.48 5.09
CA GLU A 192 19.80 -5.75 5.90
C GLU A 192 20.59 -6.97 5.39
N LYS A 193 19.88 -8.07 5.06
CA LYS A 193 20.50 -9.28 4.49
C LYS A 193 21.19 -9.06 3.13
N ARG A 194 20.95 -7.92 2.49
CA ARG A 194 21.47 -7.54 1.18
C ARG A 194 22.42 -6.36 1.27
N ASP A 195 22.88 -6.01 2.47
CA ASP A 195 23.76 -4.88 2.73
C ASP A 195 23.17 -3.52 2.29
N ILE A 196 21.83 -3.44 2.28
CA ILE A 196 21.11 -2.19 2.04
C ILE A 196 20.71 -1.62 3.40
N ARG A 197 21.17 -0.39 3.69
CA ARG A 197 20.92 0.31 4.95
C ARG A 197 19.41 0.36 5.29
N PRO A 198 18.94 -0.39 6.30
CA PRO A 198 17.50 -0.54 6.57
C PRO A 198 16.85 0.75 7.06
N GLU A 199 17.63 1.65 7.68
CA GLU A 199 17.17 2.96 8.15
C GLU A 199 16.66 3.85 7.00
N ARG A 200 17.01 3.57 5.75
CA ARG A 200 16.46 4.32 4.60
C ARG A 200 14.97 4.06 4.38
N LEU A 201 14.42 2.99 4.98
CA LEU A 201 12.99 2.73 5.06
C LEU A 201 12.48 3.14 6.44
N GLN A 202 11.61 4.15 6.50
CA GLN A 202 11.07 4.68 7.74
C GLN A 202 9.57 4.39 7.88
N LEU A 203 9.10 4.27 9.11
CA LEU A 203 7.70 4.04 9.45
C LEU A 203 7.25 5.01 10.54
N GLU A 204 6.27 5.86 10.24
CA GLU A 204 5.76 6.85 11.20
C GLU A 204 4.24 6.86 11.31
N TRP A 205 3.74 7.03 12.52
CA TRP A 205 2.30 7.09 12.80
C TRP A 205 1.91 8.53 13.08
N ILE A 206 1.11 9.12 12.21
CA ILE A 206 0.76 10.54 12.23
C ILE A 206 -0.75 10.67 12.08
N SER A 207 -1.42 11.24 13.09
CA SER A 207 -2.85 11.56 13.08
C SER A 207 -3.15 12.77 12.21
N ALA A 208 -4.42 12.97 11.87
CA ALA A 208 -4.87 14.13 11.08
C ALA A 208 -4.57 15.48 11.77
N ALA A 209 -4.55 15.51 13.11
CA ALA A 209 -4.32 16.73 13.89
C ALA A 209 -2.82 16.96 14.20
N GLU A 210 -1.94 16.01 13.87
CA GLU A 210 -0.52 16.04 14.21
C GLU A 210 0.33 16.79 13.15
N GLY A 211 -0.11 17.98 12.72
CA GLY A 211 0.65 18.85 11.80
C GLY A 211 2.10 19.14 12.25
N PRO A 212 2.35 19.50 13.53
CA PRO A 212 3.71 19.70 14.02
C PRO A 212 4.58 18.45 13.94
N LYS A 213 4.00 17.27 14.19
CA LYS A 213 4.70 16.00 14.06
C LYS A 213 5.03 15.70 12.60
N PHE A 214 4.07 15.90 11.69
CA PHE A 214 4.31 15.76 10.26
C PHE A 214 5.48 16.65 9.81
N GLN A 215 5.47 17.93 10.18
CA GLN A 215 6.56 18.87 9.89
C GLN A 215 7.91 18.35 10.41
N LYS A 216 7.96 17.89 11.67
CA LYS A 216 9.16 17.33 12.29
C LYS A 216 9.66 16.10 11.53
N THR A 217 8.77 15.15 11.23
CA THR A 217 9.11 13.93 10.47
C THR A 217 9.68 14.28 9.10
N MET A 218 9.06 15.22 8.36
CA MET A 218 9.56 15.65 7.05
C MET A 218 10.97 16.26 7.10
N ARG A 219 11.32 16.96 8.21
CA ARG A 219 12.68 17.46 8.45
C ARG A 219 13.67 16.33 8.72
N GLN A 220 13.29 15.37 9.56
CA GLN A 220 14.10 14.20 9.88
C GLN A 220 14.36 13.34 8.63
N MET A 221 13.37 13.18 7.74
CA MET A 221 13.57 12.46 6.48
C MET A 221 14.55 13.18 5.55
N GLU A 222 14.51 14.51 5.50
CA GLU A 222 15.48 15.30 4.74
C GLU A 222 16.89 15.21 5.32
N GLU A 223 17.02 15.27 6.65
CA GLU A 223 18.29 15.07 7.34
C GLU A 223 18.88 13.70 7.02
N LEU A 224 18.05 12.64 7.09
CA LEU A 224 18.46 11.29 6.70
C LEU A 224 18.87 11.24 5.23
N ARG A 225 18.05 11.80 4.31
CA ARG A 225 18.32 11.83 2.86
C ARG A 225 19.69 12.42 2.55
N ARG A 226 20.10 13.48 3.25
CA ARG A 226 21.41 14.12 3.08
C ARG A 226 22.59 13.24 3.48
N THR A 227 22.39 12.23 4.32
CA THR A 227 23.43 11.25 4.67
C THR A 227 23.54 10.10 3.66
N VAL A 228 22.62 9.99 2.70
CA VAL A 228 22.63 8.94 1.69
C VAL A 228 23.51 9.37 0.52
N THR A 229 24.53 8.56 0.20
CA THR A 229 25.44 8.84 -0.92
C THR A 229 24.91 8.30 -2.25
N ALA A 230 25.44 8.81 -3.36
CA ALA A 230 25.09 8.31 -4.69
C ALA A 230 25.49 6.84 -4.88
N ASP A 231 26.65 6.44 -4.35
CA ASP A 231 27.15 5.07 -4.44
C ASP A 231 26.24 4.08 -3.70
N GLU A 232 25.74 4.46 -2.52
CA GLU A 232 24.81 3.66 -1.73
C GLU A 232 23.48 3.44 -2.48
N VAL A 233 22.98 4.49 -3.14
CA VAL A 233 21.77 4.40 -3.98
C VAL A 233 22.04 3.52 -5.20
N ALA A 234 23.17 3.69 -5.89
CA ALA A 234 23.54 2.89 -7.04
C ALA A 234 23.63 1.39 -6.68
N HIS A 235 24.31 1.05 -5.59
CA HIS A 235 24.39 -0.31 -5.06
C HIS A 235 22.99 -0.89 -4.77
N THR A 236 22.13 -0.10 -4.12
CA THR A 236 20.75 -0.52 -3.82
C THR A 236 19.95 -0.82 -5.10
N MET A 237 20.08 0.04 -6.11
CA MET A 237 19.39 -0.13 -7.38
C MET A 237 19.85 -1.41 -8.08
N GLU A 238 21.16 -1.66 -8.14
CA GLU A 238 21.74 -2.86 -8.74
C GLU A 238 21.27 -4.14 -8.06
N VAL A 239 21.42 -4.22 -6.72
CA VAL A 239 21.04 -5.39 -5.94
C VAL A 239 19.55 -5.70 -6.09
N LEU A 240 18.70 -4.69 -5.97
CA LEU A 240 17.26 -4.89 -6.04
C LEU A 240 16.76 -5.17 -7.46
N GLU A 241 17.40 -4.62 -8.49
CA GLU A 241 17.05 -4.95 -9.88
C GLU A 241 17.46 -6.39 -10.22
N ALA A 242 18.64 -6.84 -9.78
CA ALA A 242 19.05 -8.24 -9.91
C ALA A 242 18.05 -9.21 -9.23
N GLU A 243 17.60 -8.89 -8.02
CA GLU A 243 16.59 -9.69 -7.31
C GLU A 243 15.22 -9.67 -8.02
N HIS A 244 14.85 -8.53 -8.60
CA HIS A 244 13.63 -8.42 -9.39
C HIS A 244 13.66 -9.30 -10.63
N LEU A 245 14.76 -9.25 -11.40
CA LEU A 245 14.96 -10.07 -12.59
C LEU A 245 14.95 -11.57 -12.25
N LYS A 246 15.60 -11.99 -11.14
CA LYS A 246 15.52 -13.36 -10.63
C LYS A 246 14.08 -13.78 -10.32
N LYS A 247 13.30 -12.91 -9.67
CA LYS A 247 11.89 -13.17 -9.37
C LYS A 247 11.06 -13.34 -10.64
N LEU A 248 11.21 -12.45 -11.62
CA LEU A 248 10.52 -12.53 -12.90
C LEU A 248 10.88 -13.81 -13.66
N ALA A 249 12.17 -14.17 -13.72
CA ALA A 249 12.61 -15.41 -14.34
C ALA A 249 12.01 -16.66 -13.66
N LYS A 250 11.91 -16.66 -12.32
CA LYS A 250 11.26 -17.75 -11.58
C LYS A 250 9.76 -17.83 -11.90
N GLN A 251 9.07 -16.70 -11.93
CA GLN A 251 7.65 -16.64 -12.28
C GLN A 251 7.39 -17.10 -13.71
N ALA A 252 8.21 -16.68 -14.68
CA ALA A 252 8.13 -17.11 -16.07
C ALA A 252 8.33 -18.63 -16.21
N LYS A 253 9.33 -19.20 -15.50
CA LYS A 253 9.54 -20.66 -15.46
C LYS A 253 8.33 -21.41 -14.87
N GLN A 254 7.72 -20.86 -13.82
CA GLN A 254 6.52 -21.46 -13.19
C GLN A 254 5.30 -21.39 -14.12
N ALA A 255 5.08 -20.26 -14.81
CA ALA A 255 4.01 -20.09 -15.78
C ALA A 255 4.19 -21.04 -16.98
N ALA A 256 5.40 -21.15 -17.53
CA ALA A 256 5.71 -22.06 -18.64
C ALA A 256 5.49 -23.55 -18.26
N LYS A 257 5.80 -23.93 -17.01
CA LYS A 257 5.53 -25.28 -16.50
C LYS A 257 4.03 -25.56 -16.40
N LYS A 258 3.22 -24.57 -15.99
CA LYS A 258 1.76 -24.67 -15.88
C LYS A 258 1.08 -24.76 -17.27
N GLY A 259 1.55 -23.99 -18.25
CA GLY A 259 1.05 -24.06 -19.64
C GLY A 259 1.38 -25.37 -20.36
N ARG A 260 2.49 -26.05 -20.00
CA ARG A 260 2.82 -27.39 -20.52
C ARG A 260 1.96 -28.51 -19.91
N THR A 261 1.54 -28.36 -18.65
CA THR A 261 0.62 -29.32 -18.02
C THR A 261 -0.81 -29.19 -18.57
N GLU A 262 -1.28 -27.97 -18.81
CA GLU A 262 -2.63 -27.72 -19.37
C GLU A 262 -2.74 -28.10 -20.86
N SER A 263 -1.63 -28.10 -21.62
CA SER A 263 -1.59 -28.59 -23.02
C SER A 263 -1.32 -30.10 -23.15
N GLY A 264 -0.78 -30.74 -22.11
CA GLY A 264 -0.58 -32.20 -22.05
C GLY A 264 -1.84 -32.98 -21.68
N GLU A 265 -2.77 -32.37 -20.94
CA GLU A 265 -4.09 -32.97 -20.61
C GLU A 265 -5.11 -32.87 -21.76
N ALA A 266 -4.81 -32.11 -22.83
CA ALA A 266 -5.68 -31.96 -23.99
C ALA A 266 -5.43 -33.01 -25.10
N LEU A 267 -4.60 -34.03 -24.85
CA LEU A 267 -4.22 -35.06 -25.84
C LEU A 267 -4.54 -36.50 -25.42
N GLU A 268 -5.35 -36.68 -24.38
CA GLU A 268 -5.91 -37.97 -23.97
C GLU A 268 -7.44 -37.86 -23.78
N VAL A 269 -8.18 -37.59 -24.86
CA VAL A 269 -9.60 -37.95 -25.04
C VAL A 269 -9.82 -38.34 -26.49
#